data_AF-A0A2D6LMC4-F1
#
_entry.id   AF-A0A2D6LMC4-F1
#
_cell.length_a   1.000
_cell.length_b   1.000
_cell.length_c   1.000
_cell.angle_alpha   90.00
_cell.angle_beta   90.00
_cell.angle_gamma   90.00
#
_symmetry.space_group_name_H-M   'P 1'
#
loop_
_entity.id
_entity.type
_entity.pdbx_description
1 polymer ?
#
loop_
_entity_poly.entity_id
_entity_poly.type
_entity_poly.pdbx_seq_one_letter_code
_entity_poly.pdbx_strand_id
1 'polypeptide(L)' 'YNSVYGVCLVTGAPIGKPRLDAKPWAKYTIETVRELERLGKL' A
#
# COMPACT_ATOMS: atom_id res chain seq x y z
N TYR A 1 -17.18 10.70 -5.31
CA TYR A 1 -15.98 10.78 -4.45
C TYR A 1 -15.26 9.44 -4.57
N ASN A 2 -14.16 9.34 -5.31
CA ASN A 2 -13.50 8.05 -5.53
C ASN A 2 -12.41 7.86 -4.48
N SER A 3 -12.83 7.43 -3.28
CA SER A 3 -11.93 7.21 -2.16
C SER A 3 -11.26 5.84 -2.27
N VAL A 4 -10.24 5.72 -3.12
CA VAL A 4 -9.30 4.57 -3.14
C VAL A 4 -8.37 4.57 -1.91
N TYR A 5 -8.95 4.82 -0.74
CA TYR A 5 -8.26 4.79 0.53
C TYR A 5 -8.13 3.35 1.01
N GLY A 6 -6.91 2.95 1.38
CA GLY A 6 -6.69 1.61 1.90
C GLY A 6 -6.74 0.50 0.85
N VAL A 7 -6.45 0.81 -0.42
CA VAL A 7 -6.29 -0.19 -1.49
C VAL A 7 -4.91 -0.03 -2.11
N CYS A 8 -4.22 -1.14 -2.34
CA CYS A 8 -2.92 -1.17 -2.97
C CYS A 8 -3.04 -0.81 -4.44
N LEU A 9 -2.30 0.21 -4.88
CA LEU A 9 -2.34 0.64 -6.29
C LEU A 9 -1.71 -0.35 -7.28
N VAL A 10 -0.92 -1.32 -6.79
CA VAL A 10 -0.28 -2.33 -7.66
C VAL A 10 -1.14 -3.58 -7.78
N THR A 11 -1.61 -4.10 -6.65
CA THR A 11 -2.27 -5.40 -6.61
C THR A 11 -3.80 -5.29 -6.53
N GLY A 12 -4.34 -4.11 -6.22
CA GLY A 12 -5.76 -3.94 -5.90
C GLY A 12 -6.16 -4.56 -4.55
N ALA A 13 -5.20 -5.10 -3.79
CA ALA A 13 -5.47 -5.72 -2.50
C ALA A 13 -5.75 -4.67 -1.42
N PRO A 14 -6.62 -4.94 -0.43
CA PRO A 14 -6.84 -4.05 0.69
C PRO A 14 -5.56 -3.87 1.51
N ILE A 15 -5.22 -2.62 1.85
CA ILE A 15 -4.13 -2.27 2.75
C ILE A 15 -4.64 -2.52 4.18
N GLY A 16 -3.91 -3.35 4.92
CA GLY A 16 -4.27 -3.68 6.30
C GLY A 16 -4.42 -2.42 7.16
N LYS A 17 -5.48 -2.36 7.97
CA LYS A 17 -5.72 -1.30 8.95
C LYS A 17 -4.49 -0.91 9.78
N PRO A 18 -3.69 -1.83 10.36
CA PRO A 18 -2.50 -1.43 11.14
C PRO A 18 -1.45 -0.67 10.31
N ARG A 19 -1.38 -0.89 8.99
CA ARG A 19 -0.48 -0.16 8.09
C ARG A 19 -0.97 1.26 7.84
N LEU A 20 -2.29 1.43 7.70
CA LEU A 20 -2.94 2.74 7.56
C LEU A 20 -2.91 3.51 8.87
N ASP A 21 -3.02 2.84 10.02
CA ASP A 21 -2.90 3.45 11.34
C ASP A 21 -1.48 4.03 11.55
N ALA A 22 -0.45 3.23 11.25
CA ALA A 22 0.94 3.71 11.29
C ALA A 22 1.27 4.74 10.20
N LYS A 23 0.67 4.61 9.01
CA LYS A 23 0.91 5.49 7.86
C LYS A 23 -0.38 5.68 7.06
N PRO A 24 -1.19 6.71 7.37
CA PRO A 24 -2.52 6.87 6.77
C PRO A 24 -2.49 7.16 5.28
N TRP A 25 -1.39 7.69 4.73
CA TRP A 25 -1.22 7.90 3.29
C TRP A 25 -0.54 6.72 2.57
N ALA A 26 -0.54 5.52 3.15
CA ALA A 26 0.01 4.33 2.50
C ALA A 26 -0.75 4.00 1.22
N LYS A 27 -0.03 3.94 0.09
CA LYS A 27 -0.56 3.60 -1.25
C LYS A 27 -0.36 2.13 -1.62
N TYR A 28 0.44 1.41 -0.85
CA TYR A 28 0.89 0.05 -1.14
C TYR A 28 0.86 -0.80 0.14
N THR A 29 0.53 -2.09 0.00
CA THR A 29 0.66 -3.06 1.09
C THR A 29 2.13 -3.28 1.46
N ILE A 30 2.39 -3.85 2.65
CA ILE A 30 3.76 -4.15 3.10
C ILE A 30 4.46 -5.08 2.10
N GLU A 31 3.75 -6.08 1.58
CA GLU A 31 4.27 -7.02 0.60
C GLU A 31 4.66 -6.31 -0.70
N THR A 32 3.79 -5.46 -1.22
CA THR A 32 4.10 -4.65 -2.42
C THR A 32 5.28 -3.72 -2.19
N VAL A 33 5.38 -3.08 -1.01
CA VAL A 33 6.53 -2.23 -0.69
C VAL A 33 7.82 -3.03 -0.67
N ARG A 34 7.84 -4.20 -0.01
CA ARG A 34 9.01 -5.09 0.01
C ARG A 34 9.43 -5.53 -1.39
N GLU A 35 8.47 -5.83 -2.25
CA GLU A 35 8.78 -6.21 -3.63
C GLU A 35 9.27 -5.02 -4.46
N LEU A 36 8.69 -3.83 -4.29
CA LEU A 36 9.17 -2.62 -4.95
C LEU A 36 10.57 -2.23 -4.50
N GLU A 37 10.88 -2.36 -3.20
CA GLU A 37 12.23 -2.16 -2.66
C GLU A 37 13.20 -3.18 -3.27
N ARG A 38 12.82 -4.47 -3.36
CA ARG A 38 13.63 -5.51 -4.01
C ARG A 38 13.88 -5.20 -5.49
N LEU A 39 12.88 -4.66 -6.18
CA LEU A 39 12.97 -4.26 -7.59
C LEU A 39 13.70 -2.92 -7.79
N GLY A 40 14.08 -2.22 -6.72
CA GLY A 40 14.70 -0.89 -6.78
C GLY A 40 13.78 0.20 -7.33
N LYS A 41 12.46 0.03 -7.19
CA LYS A 41 11.42 0.95 -7.70
C LYS A 41 10.86 1.88 -6.61
N LEU A 42 11.43 1.86 -5.41
CA LEU A 42 11.08 2.71 -4.27
C LEU A 42 12.34 3.39 -3.75
#